data_AF-A0A2D6DT04-F1
#
_entry.id   AF-A0A2D6DT04-F1
#
_cell.length_a   1.000
_cell.length_b   1.000
_cell.length_c   1.000
_cell.angle_alpha   90.00
_cell.angle_beta   90.00
_cell.angle_gamma   90.00
#
_symmetry.space_group_name_H-M   'P 1'
#
loop_
_entity.id
_entity.type
_entity.pdbx_description
1 polymer ?
#
loop_
_entity_poly.entity_id
_entity_poly.type
_entity_poly.pdbx_seq_one_letter_code
_entity_poly.pdbx_strand_id
1 'polypeptide(L)'
;MITVALFSLMMDWSRRKHGGTDYTCMDCIGVFAMMLGTTVSYLLAAYGDYWLAFAAAIPLVVLSLFVVQRLYSRILQHPHWQKLQPE
;
A
#
# COMPACT_ATOMS: atom_id res chain seq x y z
N MET A 1 -13.00 4.01 -2.77
CA MET A 1 -13.01 3.79 -1.30
C MET A 1 -11.60 3.50 -0.80
N ILE A 2 -10.94 2.41 -1.24
CA ILE A 2 -9.56 2.06 -0.81
C ILE A 2 -8.53 3.15 -1.12
N THR A 3 -8.61 3.76 -2.31
CA THR A 3 -7.71 4.86 -2.73
C THR A 3 -7.80 6.08 -1.82
N VAL A 4 -9.00 6.48 -1.41
CA VAL A 4 -9.20 7.62 -0.50
C VAL A 4 -8.56 7.33 0.86
N ALA A 5 -8.77 6.13 1.42
CA ALA A 5 -8.17 5.73 2.68
C ALA A 5 -6.64 5.72 2.63
N LEU A 6 -6.06 5.25 1.51
CA LEU A 6 -4.62 5.27 1.28
C LEU A 6 -4.08 6.71 1.21
N PHE A 7 -4.72 7.60 0.45
CA PHE A 7 -4.29 8.99 0.35
C PHE A 7 -4.40 9.74 1.69
N SER A 8 -5.47 9.51 2.46
CA SER A 8 -5.59 10.05 3.81
C SER A 8 -4.44 9.57 4.72
N LEU A 9 -4.13 8.28 4.68
CA LEU A 9 -3.02 7.72 5.46
C LEU A 9 -1.66 8.31 5.05
N MET A 10 -1.43 8.49 3.75
CA MET A 10 -0.21 9.12 3.23
C MET A 10 -0.08 10.57 3.71
N MET A 11 -1.19 11.32 3.73
CA MET A 11 -1.22 12.69 4.26
C MET A 11 -0.94 12.72 5.76
N ASP A 12 -1.54 11.81 6.54
CA ASP A 12 -1.34 11.70 7.98
C ASP A 12 0.09 11.29 8.37
N TRP A 13 0.75 10.48 7.52
CA TRP A 13 2.15 10.07 7.69
C TRP A 13 3.18 11.09 7.20
N SER A 14 2.74 12.08 6.45
CA SER A 14 3.63 13.08 5.90
C SER A 14 4.11 14.06 6.97
N ARG A 15 5.40 14.43 6.95
CA ARG A 15 5.95 15.36 7.95
C ARG A 15 5.37 16.75 7.75
N ARG A 16 4.88 17.38 8.83
CA ARG A 16 4.30 18.74 8.78
C ARG A 16 5.16 19.80 8.08
N LYS A 17 6.49 19.71 8.18
CA LYS A 17 7.42 20.67 7.57
C LYS A 17 7.67 20.44 6.07
N HIS A 18 7.52 19.20 5.58
CA HIS A 18 7.78 18.83 4.18
C HIS A 18 6.62 18.01 3.61
N GLY A 19 5.39 18.37 4.01
CA GLY A 19 4.19 17.58 3.81
C GLY A 19 3.95 17.23 2.34
N GLY A 20 4.13 18.22 1.47
CA GLY A 20 3.99 18.05 0.03
C GLY A 20 5.03 17.11 -0.56
N THR A 21 6.30 17.24 -0.21
CA THR A 21 7.39 16.43 -0.78
C THR A 21 7.28 14.95 -0.40
N ASP A 22 7.02 14.67 0.88
CA ASP A 22 6.86 13.28 1.35
C ASP A 22 5.61 12.64 0.73
N TYR A 23 4.48 13.37 0.65
CA TYR A 23 3.26 12.90 0.00
C TYR A 23 3.48 12.59 -1.49
N THR A 24 4.08 13.52 -2.24
CA THR A 24 4.37 13.32 -3.67
C THR A 24 5.29 12.12 -3.90
N CYS A 25 6.29 11.92 -3.04
CA CYS A 25 7.17 10.76 -3.14
C CYS A 25 6.39 9.44 -2.95
N MET A 26 5.56 9.36 -1.92
CA MET A 26 4.72 8.19 -1.67
C MET A 26 3.74 7.94 -2.83
N ASP A 27 3.15 8.99 -3.39
CA ASP A 27 2.22 8.90 -4.52
C ASP A 27 2.91 8.39 -5.78
N CYS A 28 4.10 8.90 -6.11
CA CYS A 28 4.90 8.40 -7.23
C CYS A 28 5.21 6.90 -7.10
N ILE A 29 5.54 6.42 -5.89
CA ILE A 29 5.77 4.99 -5.64
C ILE A 29 4.48 4.19 -5.88
N GLY A 30 3.33 4.70 -5.40
CA GLY A 30 2.02 4.08 -5.61
C GLY A 30 1.66 3.96 -7.09
N VAL A 31 1.82 5.04 -7.87
CA VAL A 31 1.58 5.04 -9.31
C VAL A 31 2.51 4.08 -10.04
N PHE A 32 3.79 4.07 -9.69
CA PHE A 32 4.76 3.13 -10.27
C PHE A 32 4.37 1.66 -9.99
N ALA A 33 4.01 1.34 -8.75
CA ALA A 33 3.60 0.00 -8.37
C ALA A 33 2.32 -0.45 -9.11
N MET A 34 1.34 0.46 -9.29
CA MET A 34 0.13 0.19 -10.06
C MET A 34 0.44 -0.11 -11.54
N MET A 35 1.30 0.69 -12.17
CA MET A 35 1.71 0.45 -13.57
C MET A 35 2.46 -0.87 -13.72
N LEU A 36 3.38 -1.19 -12.80
CA LEU A 36 4.13 -2.43 -12.82
C LEU A 36 3.20 -3.63 -12.64
N GLY A 37 2.30 -3.58 -11.64
CA GLY A 37 1.32 -4.64 -11.41
C GLY A 37 0.39 -4.86 -12.60
N THR A 38 -0.05 -3.79 -13.26
CA THR A 38 -0.89 -3.87 -14.47
C THR A 38 -0.13 -4.50 -15.64
N THR A 39 1.11 -4.05 -15.87
CA THR A 39 1.98 -4.61 -16.93
C THR A 39 2.23 -6.10 -16.72
N VAL A 40 2.58 -6.51 -15.50
CA VAL A 40 2.81 -7.91 -15.14
C VAL A 40 1.53 -8.73 -15.27
N SER A 41 0.38 -8.18 -14.87
CA SER A 41 -0.92 -8.87 -15.00
C SER A 41 -1.28 -9.13 -16.45
N TYR A 42 -1.10 -8.15 -17.34
CA TYR A 42 -1.33 -8.35 -18.77
C TYR A 42 -0.35 -9.33 -19.39
N LEU A 43 0.92 -9.30 -18.98
CA LEU A 43 1.92 -10.26 -19.43
C LEU A 43 1.51 -11.68 -19.04
N LEU A 44 1.13 -11.90 -17.78
CA LEU A 44 0.68 -13.21 -17.29
C LEU A 44 -0.59 -13.69 -18.02
N ALA A 45 -1.55 -12.79 -18.24
CA ALA A 45 -2.77 -13.11 -18.97
C ALA A 45 -2.49 -13.49 -20.44
N ALA A 46 -1.49 -12.86 -21.07
CA ALA A 46 -1.09 -13.18 -22.45
C ALA A 46 -0.41 -14.56 -22.57
N TYR A 47 0.29 -15.03 -21.53
CA TYR A 47 1.01 -16.31 -21.54
C TYR A 47 0.23 -17.49 -20.97
N GLY A 48 -0.74 -17.26 -20.07
CA GLY A 48 -1.35 -18.35 -19.29
C GLY A 48 -2.83 -18.18 -18.98
N ASP A 49 -3.54 -17.35 -19.76
CA ASP A 49 -4.93 -16.95 -19.53
C ASP A 49 -5.15 -16.25 -18.17
N TYR A 50 -6.39 -15.82 -17.93
CA TYR A 50 -6.78 -15.13 -16.69
C TYR A 50 -6.51 -15.95 -15.43
N TRP A 51 -6.54 -17.28 -15.52
CA TRP A 51 -6.29 -18.16 -14.37
C TRP A 51 -4.91 -17.94 -13.75
N LEU A 52 -3.86 -17.81 -14.58
CA LEU A 52 -2.50 -17.59 -14.08
C LEU A 52 -2.37 -16.24 -13.34
N ALA A 53 -3.04 -15.21 -13.86
CA ALA A 53 -3.05 -13.89 -13.24
C ALA A 53 -3.72 -13.94 -11.85
N PHE A 54 -4.86 -14.63 -11.71
CA PHE A 54 -5.52 -14.81 -10.41
C PHE A 54 -4.70 -15.68 -9.45
N ALA A 55 -4.12 -16.77 -9.96
CA ALA A 55 -3.27 -17.65 -9.16
C ALA A 55 -2.02 -16.94 -8.63
N ALA A 56 -1.47 -15.97 -9.38
CA ALA A 56 -0.36 -15.13 -8.92
C ALA A 56 -0.81 -13.99 -7.99
N ALA A 57 -1.98 -13.40 -8.23
CA ALA A 57 -2.49 -12.29 -7.44
C ALA A 57 -2.91 -12.69 -6.02
N ILE A 58 -3.53 -13.87 -5.84
CA ILE A 58 -4.01 -14.33 -4.53
C ILE A 58 -2.87 -14.43 -3.49
N PRO A 59 -1.75 -15.15 -3.75
CA PRO A 59 -0.62 -15.20 -2.85
C PRO A 59 -0.04 -13.81 -2.55
N LEU A 60 -0.01 -12.93 -3.55
CA LEU A 60 0.54 -11.59 -3.42
C LEU A 60 -0.33 -10.71 -2.50
N VAL A 61 -1.66 -10.85 -2.58
CA VAL A 61 -2.60 -10.20 -1.65
C VAL A 61 -2.46 -10.75 -0.24
N VAL A 62 -2.33 -12.06 -0.07
CA VAL A 62 -2.13 -12.66 1.28
C VAL A 62 -0.82 -12.17 1.89
N LEU A 63 0.25 -12.10 1.09
CA LEU A 63 1.55 -11.61 1.54
C LEU A 63 1.50 -10.11 1.88
N SER A 64 0.80 -9.30 1.09
CA SER A 64 0.65 -7.87 1.38
C SER A 64 -0.15 -7.63 2.66
N LEU A 65 -1.25 -8.37 2.87
CA LEU A 65 -2.01 -8.34 4.13
C LEU A 65 -1.15 -8.74 5.33
N PHE A 66 -0.33 -9.78 5.20
CA PHE A 66 0.58 -10.22 6.26
C PHE A 66 1.62 -9.14 6.61
N VAL A 67 2.21 -8.50 5.60
CA VAL A 67 3.17 -7.39 5.80
C VAL A 67 2.48 -6.21 6.48
N VAL A 68 1.30 -5.81 6.01
CA VAL A 68 0.53 -4.70 6.60
C VAL A 68 0.16 -5.01 8.05
N GLN A 69 -0.30 -6.22 8.36
CA GLN A 69 -0.62 -6.64 9.73
C GLN A 69 0.59 -6.54 10.66
N ARG A 70 1.76 -7.02 10.20
CA ARG A 70 3.02 -6.93 10.95
C ARG A 70 3.47 -5.48 11.15
N LEU A 71 3.36 -4.65 10.11
CA LEU A 71 3.71 -3.24 10.16
C LEU A 71 2.80 -2.49 11.13
N TYR A 72 1.48 -2.69 11.01
CA TYR A 72 0.48 -2.07 11.87
C TYR A 72 0.69 -2.42 13.34
N SER A 73 0.98 -3.70 13.63
CA SER A 73 1.31 -4.16 14.99
C SER A 73 2.55 -3.48 15.57
N ARG A 74 3.55 -3.17 14.73
CA ARG A 74 4.75 -2.42 15.13
C ARG A 74 4.46 -0.94 15.33
N ILE A 75 3.63 -0.34 14.48
CA ILE A 75 3.26 1.08 14.56
C ILE A 75 2.47 1.39 15.83
N LEU A 76 1.56 0.49 16.23
CA LEU A 76 0.81 0.57 17.49
C LEU A 76 1.70 0.60 18.75
N GLN A 77 2.93 0.10 18.65
CA GLN A 77 3.90 0.13 19.75
C GLN A 77 4.67 1.46 19.85
N HIS A 78 4.52 2.37 18.86
CA HIS A 78 5.21 3.66 18.89
C HIS A 78 4.43 4.70 19.73
N PRO A 79 5.10 5.41 20.67
CA PRO A 79 4.45 6.36 21.58
C PRO A 79 3.78 7.55 20.88
N HIS A 80 4.17 7.86 19.64
CA HIS A 80 3.56 8.92 18.83
C HIS A 80 2.09 8.63 18.48
N TRP A 81 1.76 7.35 18.28
CA TRP A 81 0.42 6.89 17.86
C TRP A 81 -0.46 6.45 19.04
N GLN A 82 0.12 6.12 20.21
CA GLN A 82 -0.64 5.84 21.43
C GLN A 82 -1.35 7.09 22.00
N LYS A 83 -0.78 8.29 21.81
CA LYS A 83 -1.40 9.56 22.26
C LYS A 83 -2.68 9.95 21.52
N LEU A 84 -3.03 9.23 20.45
CA LEU A 84 -4.21 9.48 19.61
C LEU A 84 -5.36 8.50 19.90
N GLN A 85 -5.22 7.57 20.84
CA GLN A 85 -6.33 6.74 21.30
C GLN A 85 -7.20 7.55 22.27
N PRO A 86 -8.47 7.85 21.95
CA PRO A 86 -9.42 8.33 22.94
C PRO A 86 -9.71 7.19 23.93
N GLU A 87 -9.70 7.52 25.22
CA GLU A 87 -10.16 6.63 26.31
C GLU A 87 -11.63 6.22 26.12
#